data_AF-A0AAF0FV46-F1
#
_entry.id   AF-A0AAF0FV46-F1
#
_cell.length_a   1.000
_cell.length_b   1.000
_cell.length_c   1.000
_cell.angle_alpha   90.00
_cell.angle_beta   90.00
_cell.angle_gamma   90.00
#
_symmetry.space_group_name_H-M   'P 1'
#
loop_
_entity.id
_entity.type
_entity.pdbx_description
1 polymer ?
#
loop_
_entity_poly.entity_id
_entity_poly.type
_entity_poly.pdbx_seq_one_letter_code
_entity_poly.pdbx_strand_id
1 'polypeptide(L)'
;MPDSFNRTDAAVCPICESFDCIKDAEVVISSIDTVFQKCPSCKTGILETHKPPPSEIKEPCPDCKKRFINDVIAHCYNILKENNDIKDTLPLSKTGIPLVTPGFAMRNPPFLPKRSLILITPYASSQSAKRIVDEVLEVKGVIKDKLVIPGLNTNSKNDFSRNKLKPEKNPDSELISHTNTLLAGCDVRCDIFHAGRVPFVIYKNQSMMHIEFPRGFYPKINSVGENVRRYLPHTFIDACSGAGTLGISSALFGINNVIFNDLWYPAAYWTGMNLYSNRRVLDIEKCEFYLSFDELKEKSGVKKPVCACHFSGPFTSFDVYLGDYNMLNQLGSPPLWEGTLTALDLFGKNDPDKLKDAVVSWKAKTGGDAFIP
;
A
#
# COMPACT_ATOMS: atom_id res chain seq x y z
N MET A 1 -18.82 6.18 -24.77
CA MET A 1 -18.29 5.35 -23.68
C MET A 1 -16.93 4.88 -24.15
N PRO A 2 -15.82 5.13 -23.44
CA PRO A 2 -14.55 4.49 -23.77
C PRO A 2 -14.74 2.98 -23.58
N ASP A 3 -14.20 2.19 -24.51
CA ASP A 3 -14.28 0.74 -24.49
C ASP A 3 -13.80 0.19 -23.15
N SER A 4 -14.69 -0.48 -22.42
CA SER A 4 -14.38 -1.16 -21.17
C SER A 4 -13.32 -2.22 -21.42
N PHE A 5 -12.18 -2.16 -20.71
CA PHE A 5 -11.13 -3.18 -20.80
C PHE A 5 -11.67 -4.52 -20.27
N ASN A 6 -11.62 -5.56 -21.10
CA ASN A 6 -12.21 -6.86 -20.79
C ASN A 6 -11.28 -7.69 -19.89
N ARG A 7 -11.72 -7.92 -18.64
CA ARG A 7 -11.38 -8.92 -17.59
C ARG A 7 -9.96 -9.53 -17.40
N THR A 8 -9.11 -9.71 -18.41
CA THR A 8 -7.86 -10.50 -18.25
C THR A 8 -6.63 -9.69 -17.87
N ASP A 9 -6.57 -8.40 -18.23
CA ASP A 9 -5.38 -7.58 -17.99
C ASP A 9 -5.34 -6.94 -16.60
N ALA A 10 -6.48 -6.88 -15.90
CA ALA A 10 -6.56 -6.36 -14.53
C ALA A 10 -5.73 -7.19 -13.54
N ALA A 11 -5.52 -8.49 -13.77
CA ALA A 11 -4.74 -9.34 -12.87
C ALA A 11 -3.21 -9.25 -13.08
N VAL A 12 -2.76 -8.53 -14.12
CA VAL A 12 -1.33 -8.33 -14.37
C VAL A 12 -0.82 -7.20 -13.46
N CYS A 13 0.22 -7.48 -12.68
CA CYS A 13 0.86 -6.42 -11.92
C CYS A 13 1.55 -5.41 -12.87
N PRO A 14 1.25 -4.10 -12.77
CA PRO A 14 1.80 -3.10 -13.68
C PRO A 14 3.30 -2.81 -13.44
N ILE A 15 3.89 -3.43 -12.42
CA ILE A 15 5.29 -3.21 -12.03
C ILE A 15 6.19 -4.33 -12.54
N CYS A 16 5.70 -5.57 -12.55
CA CYS A 16 6.49 -6.73 -12.94
C CYS A 16 5.86 -7.59 -14.03
N GLU A 17 4.73 -7.11 -14.57
CA GLU A 17 4.02 -7.72 -15.70
C GLU A 17 3.66 -9.19 -15.46
N SER A 18 3.50 -9.57 -14.20
CA SER A 18 3.23 -10.94 -13.77
C SER A 18 1.83 -11.09 -13.21
N PHE A 19 1.16 -12.17 -13.62
CA PHE A 19 -0.12 -12.63 -13.09
C PHE A 19 0.00 -13.24 -11.67
N ASP A 20 1.20 -13.61 -11.23
CA ASP A 20 1.40 -14.26 -9.92
C ASP A 20 1.54 -13.26 -8.76
N CYS A 21 1.68 -11.97 -9.09
CA CYS A 21 2.02 -10.94 -8.12
C CYS A 21 0.82 -10.49 -7.28
N ILE A 22 -0.36 -10.41 -7.91
CA ILE A 22 -1.63 -10.02 -7.29
C ILE A 22 -2.52 -11.27 -7.29
N LYS A 23 -3.02 -11.66 -6.12
CA LYS A 23 -3.79 -12.90 -5.93
C LYS A 23 -5.07 -12.59 -5.19
N ASP A 24 -6.04 -13.48 -5.36
CA ASP A 24 -7.28 -13.45 -4.60
C ASP A 24 -7.01 -13.56 -3.10
N ALA A 25 -7.79 -12.83 -2.30
CA ALA A 25 -7.64 -12.76 -0.85
C ALA A 25 -7.60 -14.15 -0.21
N GLU A 26 -8.48 -15.06 -0.63
CA GLU A 26 -8.56 -16.44 -0.14
C GLU A 26 -7.26 -17.23 -0.32
N VAL A 27 -6.55 -17.02 -1.44
CA VAL A 27 -5.30 -17.71 -1.76
C VAL A 27 -4.20 -17.22 -0.83
N VAL A 28 -4.15 -15.91 -0.57
CA VAL A 28 -3.19 -15.33 0.36
C VAL A 28 -3.49 -15.75 1.80
N ILE A 29 -4.74 -15.61 2.22
CA ILE A 29 -5.19 -15.87 3.60
C ILE A 29 -5.01 -17.34 3.96
N SER A 30 -5.32 -18.28 3.07
CA SER A 30 -5.11 -19.72 3.31
C SER A 30 -3.64 -20.12 3.49
N SER A 31 -2.69 -19.28 3.06
CA SER A 31 -1.26 -19.54 3.22
C SER A 31 -0.66 -19.03 4.54
N ILE A 32 -1.41 -18.23 5.32
CA ILE A 32 -0.85 -17.44 6.44
C ILE A 32 -0.13 -18.30 7.48
N ASP A 33 -0.66 -19.48 7.78
CA ASP A 33 -0.13 -20.37 8.82
C ASP A 33 1.15 -21.09 8.40
N THR A 34 1.45 -21.13 7.09
CA THR A 34 2.55 -21.94 6.54
C THR A 34 3.59 -21.13 5.78
N VAL A 35 3.24 -19.95 5.26
CA VAL A 35 4.09 -19.16 4.35
C VAL A 35 5.47 -18.86 4.93
N PHE A 36 5.54 -18.51 6.22
CA PHE A 36 6.79 -18.20 6.90
C PHE A 36 7.28 -19.25 7.89
N GLN A 37 6.60 -20.39 7.97
CA GLN A 37 7.00 -21.48 8.87
C GLN A 37 8.27 -22.15 8.39
N LYS A 38 9.09 -22.52 9.36
CA LYS A 38 10.27 -23.36 9.18
C LYS A 38 9.85 -24.83 9.08
N CYS A 39 10.55 -25.61 8.28
CA CYS A 39 10.46 -27.07 8.32
C CYS A 39 11.47 -27.64 9.34
N PRO A 40 11.42 -28.93 9.68
CA PRO A 40 12.37 -29.55 10.60
C PRO A 40 13.84 -29.41 10.19
N SER A 41 14.12 -29.32 8.88
CA SER A 41 15.46 -29.17 8.32
C SER A 41 15.94 -27.72 8.24
N CYS A 42 15.09 -26.75 8.57
CA CYS A 42 15.49 -25.34 8.60
C CYS A 42 16.42 -25.08 9.78
N LYS A 43 17.62 -24.59 9.48
CA LYS A 43 18.58 -24.13 10.48
C LYS A 43 18.42 -22.63 10.70
N THR A 44 18.52 -22.20 11.96
CA THR A 44 18.65 -20.78 12.33
C THR A 44 20.02 -20.59 12.96
N GLY A 45 20.82 -19.66 12.44
CA GLY A 45 21.98 -19.18 13.19
C GLY A 45 21.63 -17.88 13.91
N ILE A 46 22.25 -17.65 15.05
CA ILE A 46 22.14 -16.38 15.76
C ILE A 46 23.11 -15.40 15.08
N LEU A 47 22.56 -14.46 14.33
CA LEU A 47 23.32 -13.31 13.83
C LEU A 47 23.12 -12.13 14.77
N GLU A 48 24.22 -11.53 15.24
CA GLU A 48 24.18 -10.31 16.03
C GLU A 48 23.84 -9.11 15.15
N THR A 49 22.62 -8.57 15.28
CA THR A 49 22.13 -7.50 14.39
C THR A 49 22.83 -6.15 14.59
N HIS A 50 23.61 -5.99 15.65
CA HIS A 50 24.35 -4.77 15.97
C HIS A 50 25.79 -4.78 15.44
N LYS A 51 26.25 -5.90 14.88
CA LYS A 51 27.56 -6.03 14.24
C LYS A 51 27.39 -6.29 12.73
N PRO A 52 28.45 -6.08 11.93
CA PRO A 52 28.51 -6.61 10.57
C PRO A 52 28.29 -8.12 10.56
N PRO A 53 27.54 -8.68 9.59
CA PRO A 53 27.41 -10.12 9.45
C PRO A 53 28.73 -10.77 8.99
N PRO A 54 28.91 -12.07 9.21
CA PRO A 54 30.01 -12.81 8.58
C PRO A 54 29.86 -12.81 7.04
N SER A 55 30.98 -12.94 6.33
CA SER A 55 30.97 -13.00 4.86
C SER A 55 30.43 -14.33 4.31
N GLU A 56 30.33 -15.37 5.13
CA GLU A 56 29.75 -16.66 4.73
C GLU A 56 28.22 -16.52 4.54
N ILE A 57 27.76 -16.87 3.33
CA ILE A 57 26.35 -16.86 2.97
C ILE A 57 25.77 -18.24 3.29
N LYS A 58 24.69 -18.27 4.07
CA LYS A 58 23.96 -19.53 4.30
C LYS A 58 23.05 -19.86 3.14
N GLU A 59 23.15 -21.08 2.65
CA GLU A 59 22.26 -21.61 1.63
C GLU A 59 20.80 -21.74 2.12
N PRO A 60 19.81 -21.64 1.20
CA PRO A 60 18.42 -21.95 1.52
C PRO A 60 18.27 -23.37 2.08
N CYS A 61 17.25 -23.59 2.90
CA CYS A 61 16.93 -24.92 3.39
C CYS A 61 16.75 -25.92 2.23
N PRO A 62 17.39 -27.10 2.25
CA PRO A 62 17.33 -28.03 1.13
C PRO A 62 15.92 -28.53 0.83
N ASP A 63 15.07 -28.63 1.85
CA ASP A 63 13.73 -29.22 1.74
C ASP A 63 12.68 -28.19 1.34
N CYS A 64 12.57 -27.09 2.09
CA CYS A 64 11.52 -26.08 1.85
C CYS A 64 11.99 -24.86 1.06
N LYS A 65 13.29 -24.76 0.74
CA LYS A 65 13.94 -23.65 0.02
C LYS A 65 13.79 -22.27 0.68
N LYS A 66 13.37 -22.22 1.94
CA LYS A 66 13.27 -20.96 2.71
C LYS A 66 14.55 -20.68 3.48
N ARG A 67 14.77 -19.40 3.78
CA ARG A 67 15.90 -18.93 4.58
C ARG A 67 15.43 -17.98 5.69
N PHE A 68 16.11 -18.00 6.83
CA PHE A 68 15.80 -17.10 7.93
C PHE A 68 16.05 -15.64 7.52
N ILE A 69 15.16 -14.72 7.92
CA ILE A 69 15.22 -13.31 7.50
C ILE A 69 16.59 -12.64 7.71
N ASN A 70 17.26 -12.88 8.85
CA ASN A 70 18.56 -12.26 9.09
C ASN A 70 19.64 -12.79 8.15
N ASP A 71 19.56 -14.06 7.75
CA ASP A 71 20.50 -14.65 6.79
C ASP A 71 20.25 -14.09 5.36
N VAL A 72 19.00 -13.78 5.01
CA VAL A 72 18.64 -13.07 3.76
C VAL A 72 19.22 -11.65 3.76
N ILE A 73 19.08 -10.92 4.87
CA ILE A 73 19.63 -9.55 4.99
C ILE A 73 21.16 -9.56 5.03
N ALA A 74 21.78 -10.57 5.63
CA ALA A 74 23.24 -10.74 5.58
C ALA A 74 23.74 -10.97 4.14
N HIS A 75 23.01 -11.73 3.33
CA HIS A 75 23.35 -11.90 1.92
C HIS A 75 23.23 -10.56 1.15
N CYS A 76 22.16 -9.79 1.37
CA CYS A 76 22.02 -8.45 0.79
C CYS A 76 23.15 -7.52 1.22
N TYR A 77 23.56 -7.58 2.50
CA TYR A 77 24.67 -6.81 3.04
C TYR A 77 25.98 -7.10 2.30
N ASN A 78 26.29 -8.38 2.07
CA ASN A 78 27.53 -8.77 1.38
C ASN A 78 27.58 -8.22 -0.05
N ILE A 79 26.47 -8.26 -0.79
CA ILE A 79 26.39 -7.67 -2.14
C ILE A 79 26.63 -6.15 -2.09
N LEU A 80 26.01 -5.45 -1.14
CA LEU A 80 26.21 -4.01 -0.97
C LEU A 80 27.68 -3.68 -0.63
N LYS A 81 28.32 -4.49 0.22
CA LYS A 81 29.72 -4.33 0.60
C LYS A 81 30.65 -4.57 -0.58
N GLU A 82 30.45 -5.66 -1.34
CA GLU A 82 31.25 -6.01 -2.53
C GLU A 82 31.20 -4.91 -3.60
N ASN A 83 30.05 -4.28 -3.76
CA ASN A 83 29.87 -3.15 -4.68
C ASN A 83 30.31 -1.80 -4.10
N ASN A 84 30.85 -1.76 -2.88
CA ASN A 84 31.28 -0.55 -2.15
C ASN A 84 30.13 0.46 -1.87
N ASP A 85 28.88 0.02 -1.84
CA ASP A 85 27.74 0.86 -1.45
C ASP A 85 27.68 1.13 0.07
N ILE A 86 28.34 0.27 0.86
CA ILE A 86 28.42 0.37 2.31
C ILE A 86 29.84 0.07 2.81
N LYS A 87 30.16 0.53 4.02
CA LYS A 87 31.38 0.15 4.73
C LYS A 87 31.19 -1.19 5.45
N ASP A 88 32.27 -1.94 5.58
CA ASP A 88 32.35 -3.22 6.29
C ASP A 88 32.10 -3.13 7.81
N THR A 89 31.96 -1.92 8.34
CA THR A 89 31.60 -1.63 9.73
C THR A 89 30.10 -1.39 9.94
N LEU A 90 29.29 -1.34 8.87
CA LEU A 90 27.86 -1.11 8.98
C LEU A 90 27.20 -2.29 9.75
N PRO A 91 26.40 -2.03 10.80
CA PRO A 91 25.64 -3.08 11.48
C PRO A 91 24.60 -3.73 10.56
N LEU A 92 24.33 -5.03 10.73
CA LEU A 92 23.31 -5.75 9.94
C LEU A 92 21.92 -5.10 10.03
N SER A 93 21.54 -4.61 11.21
CA SER A 93 20.27 -3.88 11.44
C SER A 93 20.14 -2.57 10.65
N LYS A 94 21.24 -2.05 10.09
CA LYS A 94 21.26 -0.83 9.29
C LYS A 94 21.30 -1.10 7.79
N THR A 95 21.37 -2.34 7.34
CA THR A 95 21.40 -2.70 5.89
C THR A 95 20.20 -2.14 5.13
N GLY A 96 19.03 -2.14 5.77
CA GLY A 96 17.77 -1.67 5.21
C GLY A 96 16.59 -2.17 6.03
N ILE A 97 15.39 -1.79 5.59
CA ILE A 97 14.12 -2.23 6.17
C ILE A 97 13.60 -3.40 5.32
N PRO A 98 13.48 -4.61 5.90
CA PRO A 98 12.89 -5.75 5.22
C PRO A 98 11.36 -5.70 5.31
N LEU A 99 10.69 -5.52 4.18
CA LEU A 99 9.24 -5.62 4.09
C LEU A 99 8.82 -6.98 3.54
N VAL A 100 8.27 -7.85 4.38
CA VAL A 100 7.79 -9.16 3.95
C VAL A 100 6.44 -9.08 3.26
N THR A 101 6.17 -10.00 2.33
CA THR A 101 4.88 -10.14 1.64
C THR A 101 4.45 -11.62 1.63
N PRO A 102 3.23 -11.96 2.09
CA PRO A 102 2.26 -11.07 2.72
C PRO A 102 2.74 -10.55 4.08
N GLY A 103 2.38 -9.31 4.42
CA GLY A 103 2.65 -8.71 5.72
C GLY A 103 1.49 -8.92 6.69
N PHE A 104 1.79 -9.43 7.88
CA PHE A 104 0.84 -9.55 8.98
C PHE A 104 1.58 -9.53 10.33
N ALA A 105 0.83 -9.39 11.42
CA ALA A 105 1.40 -9.42 12.76
C ALA A 105 1.91 -10.82 13.10
N MET A 106 3.24 -10.99 13.09
CA MET A 106 3.91 -12.27 13.38
C MET A 106 4.46 -12.30 14.81
N ARG A 107 4.43 -13.48 15.44
CA ARG A 107 5.05 -13.70 16.76
C ARG A 107 6.54 -14.06 16.69
N ASN A 108 6.95 -14.66 15.57
CA ASN A 108 8.31 -15.14 15.36
C ASN A 108 8.89 -14.53 14.09
N PRO A 109 10.21 -14.30 14.01
CA PRO A 109 10.82 -13.85 12.78
C PRO A 109 10.67 -14.89 11.66
N PRO A 110 10.39 -14.46 10.42
CA PRO A 110 9.96 -15.36 9.35
C PRO A 110 11.12 -16.11 8.69
N PHE A 111 10.79 -17.29 8.16
CA PHE A 111 11.57 -17.96 7.12
C PHE A 111 10.98 -17.61 5.76
N LEU A 112 11.77 -16.95 4.93
CA LEU A 112 11.30 -16.31 3.71
C LEU A 112 11.34 -17.30 2.54
N PRO A 113 10.21 -17.52 1.84
CA PRO A 113 10.21 -18.17 0.54
C PRO A 113 10.74 -17.23 -0.56
N LYS A 114 10.87 -17.76 -1.77
CA LYS A 114 11.26 -17.00 -2.96
C LYS A 114 10.33 -15.79 -3.17
N ARG A 115 10.91 -14.63 -3.52
CA ARG A 115 10.19 -13.38 -3.85
C ARG A 115 9.18 -12.93 -2.79
N SER A 116 9.53 -13.07 -1.51
CA SER A 116 8.66 -12.70 -0.38
C SER A 116 9.17 -11.50 0.44
N LEU A 117 10.23 -10.82 0.00
CA LEU A 117 10.80 -9.68 0.70
C LEU A 117 11.07 -8.51 -0.26
N ILE A 118 10.69 -7.30 0.14
CA ILE A 118 11.09 -6.06 -0.51
C ILE A 118 12.09 -5.37 0.41
N LEU A 119 13.28 -5.06 -0.10
CA LEU A 119 14.32 -4.37 0.66
C LEU A 119 14.22 -2.87 0.40
N ILE A 120 13.97 -2.09 1.44
CA ILE A 120 14.07 -0.63 1.39
C ILE A 120 15.41 -0.21 1.99
N THR A 121 16.25 0.46 1.23
CA THR A 121 17.58 0.84 1.70
C THR A 121 18.04 2.17 1.09
N PRO A 122 18.70 3.05 1.87
CA PRO A 122 19.30 4.26 1.32
C PRO A 122 20.63 3.97 0.61
N TYR A 123 21.18 2.75 0.72
CA TYR A 123 22.55 2.46 0.28
C TYR A 123 22.64 1.95 -1.15
N ALA A 124 21.73 1.06 -1.57
CA ALA A 124 21.85 0.37 -2.86
C ALA A 124 22.02 1.32 -4.06
N SER A 125 22.99 1.01 -4.91
CA SER A 125 23.06 1.43 -6.30
C SER A 125 22.17 0.55 -7.19
N SER A 126 21.93 0.96 -8.44
CA SER A 126 21.19 0.13 -9.40
C SER A 126 21.89 -1.21 -9.67
N GLN A 127 23.22 -1.23 -9.64
CA GLN A 127 24.01 -2.45 -9.79
C GLN A 127 23.78 -3.42 -8.63
N SER A 128 23.87 -2.94 -7.39
CA SER A 128 23.59 -3.76 -6.21
C SER A 128 22.16 -4.23 -6.16
N ALA A 129 21.20 -3.36 -6.48
CA ALA A 129 19.79 -3.74 -6.51
C ALA A 129 19.52 -4.89 -7.48
N LYS A 130 20.07 -4.82 -8.69
CA LYS A 130 19.96 -5.90 -9.68
C LYS A 130 20.57 -7.20 -9.15
N ARG A 131 21.82 -7.15 -8.66
CA ARG A 131 22.49 -8.30 -8.05
C ARG A 131 21.69 -8.90 -6.90
N ILE A 132 21.14 -8.08 -6.01
CA ILE A 132 20.32 -8.54 -4.89
C ILE A 132 19.09 -9.32 -5.38
N VAL A 133 18.37 -8.82 -6.38
CA VAL A 133 17.17 -9.51 -6.92
C VAL A 133 17.56 -10.81 -7.64
N ASP A 134 18.69 -10.83 -8.34
CA ASP A 134 19.14 -11.98 -9.12
C ASP A 134 19.76 -13.08 -8.24
N GLU A 135 20.55 -12.72 -7.22
CA GLU A 135 21.34 -13.64 -6.38
C GLU A 135 20.61 -14.02 -5.07
N VAL A 136 19.77 -13.13 -4.52
CA VAL A 136 19.03 -13.38 -3.26
C VAL A 136 17.58 -13.72 -3.58
N LEU A 137 17.29 -15.01 -3.80
CA LEU A 137 16.00 -15.52 -4.30
C LEU A 137 14.78 -15.06 -3.49
N GLU A 138 14.92 -14.82 -2.20
CA GLU A 138 13.87 -14.36 -1.31
C GLU A 138 13.47 -12.90 -1.58
N VAL A 139 14.37 -12.10 -2.18
CA VAL A 139 14.12 -10.70 -2.51
C VAL A 139 13.29 -10.58 -3.79
N LYS A 140 12.14 -9.95 -3.66
CA LYS A 140 11.20 -9.61 -4.72
C LYS A 140 11.59 -8.31 -5.43
N GLY A 141 12.09 -7.34 -4.69
CA GLY A 141 12.48 -6.04 -5.22
C GLY A 141 13.27 -5.20 -4.22
N VAL A 142 13.96 -4.18 -4.74
CA VAL A 142 14.80 -3.27 -3.97
C VAL A 142 14.38 -1.82 -4.24
N ILE A 143 14.06 -1.08 -3.19
CA ILE A 143 13.70 0.33 -3.23
C ILE A 143 14.84 1.17 -2.65
N LYS A 144 15.23 2.22 -3.36
CA LYS A 144 16.04 3.31 -2.83
C LYS A 144 15.18 4.19 -1.93
N ASP A 145 15.49 4.19 -0.63
CA ASP A 145 14.88 5.12 0.31
C ASP A 145 15.41 6.54 0.06
N LYS A 146 14.51 7.43 -0.37
CA LYS A 146 14.80 8.86 -0.58
C LYS A 146 14.45 9.71 0.64
N LEU A 147 14.01 9.09 1.75
CA LEU A 147 13.56 9.75 2.98
C LEU A 147 12.39 10.72 2.71
N VAL A 148 11.52 10.35 1.77
CA VAL A 148 10.32 11.11 1.38
C VAL A 148 9.05 10.38 1.83
N ILE A 149 7.95 11.12 1.94
CA ILE A 149 6.61 10.54 2.12
C ILE A 149 5.95 10.52 0.74
N PRO A 150 5.67 9.33 0.16
CA PRO A 150 5.07 9.27 -1.15
C PRO A 150 3.68 9.94 -1.22
N GLY A 151 3.43 10.68 -2.31
CA GLY A 151 2.14 11.36 -2.53
C GLY A 151 1.98 12.70 -1.82
N LEU A 152 2.98 13.16 -1.05
CA LEU A 152 3.01 14.50 -0.46
C LEU A 152 3.85 15.46 -1.30
N ASN A 153 3.31 16.66 -1.54
CA ASN A 153 4.01 17.76 -2.20
C ASN A 153 4.71 18.65 -1.15
N THR A 154 6.03 18.79 -1.21
CA THR A 154 6.81 19.56 -0.22
C THR A 154 6.95 21.05 -0.54
N ASN A 155 6.29 21.57 -1.58
CA ASN A 155 6.30 23.01 -1.89
C ASN A 155 5.41 23.85 -0.94
N SER A 156 4.66 23.21 -0.05
CA SER A 156 4.01 23.89 1.07
C SER A 156 5.06 24.21 2.14
N LYS A 157 5.26 25.49 2.46
CA LYS A 157 6.19 25.99 3.50
C LYS A 157 5.93 25.42 4.91
N ASN A 158 4.94 24.55 5.09
CA ASN A 158 4.45 24.07 6.37
C ASN A 158 4.50 22.54 6.56
N ASP A 159 5.08 21.75 5.65
CA ASP A 159 5.02 20.28 5.79
C ASP A 159 6.34 19.61 6.17
N PHE A 160 6.27 18.91 7.30
CA PHE A 160 7.34 18.24 8.03
C PHE A 160 7.79 16.93 7.34
N SER A 161 8.38 17.05 6.16
CA SER A 161 9.35 16.02 5.74
C SER A 161 10.42 15.91 6.83
N ARG A 162 10.78 14.68 7.23
CA ARG A 162 11.79 14.41 8.27
C ARG A 162 13.20 14.92 7.93
N ASN A 163 13.38 15.59 6.79
CA ASN A 163 14.55 16.41 6.50
C ASN A 163 14.14 17.72 5.82
N LYS A 164 14.68 18.84 6.34
CA LYS A 164 14.76 20.15 5.65
C LYS A 164 15.68 20.02 4.43
N LEU A 165 15.31 19.23 3.42
CA LEU A 165 15.94 19.34 2.11
C LEU A 165 15.27 20.52 1.42
N LYS A 166 16.05 21.58 1.17
CA LYS A 166 15.60 22.73 0.39
C LYS A 166 15.17 22.20 -0.99
N PRO A 167 13.94 22.43 -1.45
CA PRO A 167 13.59 22.13 -2.83
C PRO A 167 14.53 22.93 -3.73
N GLU A 168 15.14 22.27 -4.71
CA GLU A 168 15.77 22.98 -5.82
C GLU A 168 14.67 23.83 -6.47
N LYS A 169 14.89 25.15 -6.46
CA LYS A 169 13.95 26.12 -7.03
C LYS A 169 13.97 25.96 -8.54
N ASN A 170 13.11 25.13 -9.09
CA ASN A 170 12.74 25.21 -10.48
C ASN A 170 11.33 25.81 -10.58
N PRO A 171 11.17 27.07 -11.04
CA PRO A 171 9.88 27.77 -11.07
C PRO A 171 8.82 27.10 -11.95
N ASP A 172 9.22 26.17 -12.82
CA ASP A 172 8.36 25.51 -13.81
C ASP A 172 7.99 24.06 -13.43
N SER A 173 8.35 23.56 -12.24
CA SER A 173 7.97 22.20 -11.85
C SER A 173 6.60 22.15 -11.17
N GLU A 174 5.56 21.91 -11.95
CA GLU A 174 4.24 21.48 -11.48
C GLU A 174 4.37 20.29 -10.50
N LEU A 175 3.65 20.34 -9.37
CA LEU A 175 3.27 19.23 -8.48
C LEU A 175 4.13 17.95 -8.52
N ILE A 176 5.44 18.04 -8.23
CA ILE A 176 6.25 16.82 -8.06
C ILE A 176 5.91 16.20 -6.69
N SER A 177 4.96 15.27 -6.69
CA SER A 177 4.76 14.36 -5.56
C SER A 177 5.99 13.47 -5.43
N HIS A 178 6.65 13.53 -4.27
CA HIS A 178 7.84 12.73 -4.06
C HIS A 178 7.48 11.25 -4.03
N THR A 179 8.39 10.39 -4.49
CA THR A 179 8.30 8.93 -4.40
C THR A 179 9.68 8.38 -4.06
N ASN A 180 9.71 7.21 -3.45
CA ASN A 180 10.94 6.41 -3.44
C ASN A 180 11.17 5.83 -4.85
N THR A 181 12.33 5.23 -5.08
CA THR A 181 12.64 4.67 -6.41
C THR A 181 12.82 3.17 -6.34
N LEU A 182 11.99 2.44 -7.07
CA LEU A 182 12.23 1.03 -7.37
C LEU A 182 13.50 0.92 -8.23
N LEU A 183 14.54 0.28 -7.69
CA LEU A 183 15.81 0.09 -8.40
C LEU A 183 15.85 -1.21 -9.20
N ALA A 184 15.19 -2.27 -8.70
CA ALA A 184 15.12 -3.57 -9.36
C ALA A 184 13.94 -4.41 -8.83
N GLY A 185 13.42 -5.30 -9.67
CA GLY A 185 12.39 -6.28 -9.32
C GLY A 185 11.00 -5.68 -9.19
N CYS A 186 10.25 -6.11 -8.17
CA CYS A 186 8.88 -5.68 -7.91
C CYS A 186 8.69 -5.30 -6.45
N ASP A 187 8.09 -4.15 -6.19
CA ASP A 187 7.82 -3.64 -4.85
C ASP A 187 6.34 -3.64 -4.46
N VAL A 188 5.52 -4.36 -5.20
CA VAL A 188 4.13 -4.60 -4.81
C VAL A 188 4.13 -5.53 -3.60
N ARG A 189 3.60 -5.06 -2.49
CA ARG A 189 3.48 -5.81 -1.24
C ARG A 189 2.01 -6.05 -0.92
N CYS A 190 1.69 -7.27 -0.54
CA CYS A 190 0.41 -7.63 0.05
C CYS A 190 0.50 -7.48 1.58
N ASP A 191 -0.55 -6.92 2.18
CA ASP A 191 -0.79 -6.87 3.62
C ASP A 191 -2.11 -7.57 3.96
N ILE A 192 -2.19 -8.20 5.12
CA ILE A 192 -3.42 -8.81 5.65
C ILE A 192 -3.92 -7.97 6.82
N PHE A 193 -5.13 -7.44 6.67
CA PHE A 193 -5.86 -6.67 7.67
C PHE A 193 -7.08 -7.44 8.15
N HIS A 194 -7.70 -6.98 9.23
CA HIS A 194 -8.92 -7.56 9.78
C HIS A 194 -9.95 -6.46 10.04
N ALA A 195 -11.15 -6.63 9.50
CA ALA A 195 -12.34 -5.87 9.89
C ALA A 195 -13.17 -6.74 10.83
N GLY A 196 -13.05 -6.50 12.14
CA GLY A 196 -13.56 -7.43 13.14
C GLY A 196 -12.88 -8.79 13.04
N ARG A 197 -13.64 -9.84 12.70
CA ARG A 197 -13.10 -11.21 12.51
C ARG A 197 -12.84 -11.57 11.04
N VAL A 198 -13.15 -10.68 10.11
CA VAL A 198 -13.04 -10.96 8.67
C VAL A 198 -11.68 -10.48 8.17
N PRO A 199 -10.78 -11.38 7.76
CA PRO A 199 -9.52 -11.00 7.13
C PRO A 199 -9.74 -10.54 5.69
N PHE A 200 -8.93 -9.57 5.26
CA PHE A 200 -8.91 -9.08 3.88
C PHE A 200 -7.49 -8.65 3.51
N VAL A 201 -7.20 -8.58 2.21
CA VAL A 201 -5.86 -8.26 1.70
C VAL A 201 -5.79 -6.87 1.11
N ILE A 202 -4.64 -6.22 1.23
CA ILE A 202 -4.36 -4.91 0.64
C ILE A 202 -3.00 -4.97 -0.05
N TYR A 203 -3.01 -4.81 -1.36
CA TYR A 203 -1.82 -4.62 -2.19
C TYR A 203 -1.46 -3.15 -2.27
N LYS A 204 -0.16 -2.86 -2.17
CA LYS A 204 0.42 -1.51 -2.26
C LYS A 204 1.71 -1.53 -3.08
N ASN A 205 1.89 -0.56 -3.96
CA ASN A 205 3.19 -0.25 -4.57
C ASN A 205 4.04 0.55 -3.56
N GLN A 206 5.03 -0.10 -2.93
CA GLN A 206 5.73 0.44 -1.76
C GLN A 206 6.65 1.64 -2.08
N SER A 207 7.15 1.79 -3.30
CA SER A 207 7.93 2.98 -3.66
C SER A 207 7.05 4.22 -3.85
N MET A 208 5.77 4.03 -4.18
CA MET A 208 4.85 5.10 -4.56
C MET A 208 3.76 5.40 -3.53
N MET A 209 3.62 4.58 -2.48
CA MET A 209 2.58 4.73 -1.48
C MET A 209 3.16 4.80 -0.06
N HIS A 210 2.41 5.39 0.87
CA HIS A 210 2.82 5.43 2.27
C HIS A 210 2.99 4.01 2.84
N ILE A 211 4.19 3.74 3.37
CA ILE A 211 4.56 2.46 3.95
C ILE A 211 3.95 2.35 5.34
N GLU A 212 3.04 1.40 5.52
CA GLU A 212 2.43 1.07 6.80
C GLU A 212 2.83 -0.34 7.20
N PHE A 213 3.19 -0.52 8.48
CA PHE A 213 3.47 -1.84 9.03
C PHE A 213 2.19 -2.43 9.63
N PRO A 214 1.81 -3.66 9.24
CA PRO A 214 0.77 -4.42 9.93
C PRO A 214 1.05 -4.49 11.43
N ARG A 215 0.04 -4.25 12.26
CA ARG A 215 0.11 -4.31 13.72
C ARG A 215 -0.99 -5.23 14.24
N GLY A 216 -0.88 -5.70 15.47
CA GLY A 216 -1.95 -6.47 16.12
C GLY A 216 -3.23 -5.66 16.38
N PHE A 217 -3.18 -4.33 16.21
CA PHE A 217 -4.29 -3.42 16.44
C PHE A 217 -4.32 -2.32 15.38
N TYR A 218 -5.49 -2.05 14.81
CA TYR A 218 -5.71 -1.07 13.73
C TYR A 218 -6.72 0.00 14.15
N PRO A 219 -6.28 1.10 14.80
CA PRO A 219 -7.17 2.14 15.32
C PRO A 219 -8.12 2.71 14.26
N LYS A 220 -7.62 2.97 13.05
CA LYS A 220 -8.41 3.53 11.95
C LYS A 220 -9.55 2.60 11.51
N ILE A 221 -9.27 1.30 11.38
CA ILE A 221 -10.29 0.30 11.01
C ILE A 221 -11.36 0.19 12.11
N ASN A 222 -10.95 0.22 13.38
CA ASN A 222 -11.89 0.21 14.50
C ASN A 222 -12.77 1.46 14.53
N SER A 223 -12.18 2.63 14.30
CA SER A 223 -12.89 3.91 14.17
C SER A 223 -13.95 3.85 13.07
N VAL A 224 -13.63 3.26 11.90
CA VAL A 224 -14.62 3.02 10.84
C VAL A 224 -15.78 2.16 11.35
N GLY A 225 -15.49 1.03 12.00
CA GLY A 225 -16.53 0.14 12.52
C GLY A 225 -17.42 0.77 13.60
N GLU A 226 -16.84 1.60 14.48
CA GLU A 226 -17.59 2.35 15.49
C GLU A 226 -18.53 3.40 14.85
N ASN A 227 -18.01 4.19 13.90
CA ASN A 227 -18.81 5.22 13.23
C ASN A 227 -19.89 4.62 12.32
N VAL A 228 -19.61 3.53 11.60
CA VAL A 228 -20.62 2.82 10.80
C VAL A 228 -21.78 2.34 11.68
N ARG A 229 -21.49 1.72 12.83
CA ARG A 229 -22.54 1.26 13.76
C ARG A 229 -23.31 2.41 14.40
N ARG A 230 -22.65 3.55 14.61
CA ARG A 230 -23.27 4.73 15.24
C ARG A 230 -24.21 5.47 14.30
N TYR A 231 -23.79 5.69 13.06
CA TYR A 231 -24.51 6.55 12.11
C TYR A 231 -25.38 5.78 11.13
N LEU A 232 -25.16 4.46 10.97
CA LEU A 232 -25.89 3.59 10.05
C LEU A 232 -26.04 4.20 8.65
N PRO A 233 -24.93 4.64 8.01
CA PRO A 233 -25.00 5.34 6.75
C PRO A 233 -25.47 4.41 5.61
N HIS A 234 -26.14 4.99 4.62
CA HIS A 234 -26.46 4.28 3.38
C HIS A 234 -25.26 4.15 2.45
N THR A 235 -24.38 5.15 2.47
CA THR A 235 -23.18 5.22 1.65
C THR A 235 -22.00 5.66 2.50
N PHE A 236 -20.87 4.98 2.34
CA PHE A 236 -19.61 5.38 2.96
C PHE A 236 -18.69 6.03 1.91
N ILE A 237 -17.98 7.07 2.30
CA ILE A 237 -17.02 7.75 1.43
C ILE A 237 -15.64 7.67 2.08
N ASP A 238 -14.72 6.99 1.40
CA ASP A 238 -13.29 7.00 1.72
C ASP A 238 -12.61 8.07 0.86
N ALA A 239 -12.59 9.31 1.36
CA ALA A 239 -12.29 10.50 0.57
C ALA A 239 -10.79 10.66 0.21
N CYS A 240 -9.92 10.02 0.99
CA CYS A 240 -8.47 9.97 0.81
C CYS A 240 -8.02 8.51 0.96
N SER A 241 -8.55 7.69 0.07
CA SER A 241 -8.63 6.24 0.23
C SER A 241 -7.28 5.52 0.31
N GLY A 242 -6.20 6.10 -0.21
CA GLY A 242 -4.92 5.42 -0.28
C GLY A 242 -5.06 4.08 -0.99
N ALA A 243 -4.86 2.96 -0.29
CA ALA A 243 -5.05 1.63 -0.87
C ALA A 243 -6.49 1.08 -0.72
N GLY A 244 -7.43 1.87 -0.22
CA GLY A 244 -8.83 1.49 -0.01
C GLY A 244 -9.12 0.76 1.31
N THR A 245 -8.16 0.77 2.26
CA THR A 245 -8.29 0.00 3.51
C THR A 245 -9.55 0.37 4.31
N LEU A 246 -9.88 1.66 4.42
CA LEU A 246 -11.00 2.12 5.25
C LEU A 246 -12.34 1.87 4.56
N GLY A 247 -12.46 2.15 3.27
CA GLY A 247 -13.67 1.84 2.51
C GLY A 247 -13.94 0.33 2.37
N ILE A 248 -12.92 -0.51 2.19
CA ILE A 248 -13.11 -1.97 2.23
C ILE A 248 -13.55 -2.41 3.63
N SER A 249 -12.98 -1.81 4.68
CA SER A 249 -13.41 -2.11 6.05
C SER A 249 -14.86 -1.71 6.30
N SER A 250 -15.33 -0.56 5.80
CA SER A 250 -16.73 -0.14 5.96
C SER A 250 -17.68 -1.10 5.24
N ALA A 251 -17.31 -1.59 4.06
CA ALA A 251 -18.05 -2.62 3.34
C ALA A 251 -18.18 -3.92 4.16
N LEU A 252 -17.07 -4.37 4.76
CA LEU A 252 -17.06 -5.54 5.66
C LEU A 252 -17.83 -5.31 6.98
N PHE A 253 -18.13 -4.05 7.34
CA PHE A 253 -19.04 -3.70 8.43
C PHE A 253 -20.50 -3.55 7.98
N GLY A 254 -20.83 -3.93 6.74
CA GLY A 254 -22.19 -4.01 6.22
C GLY A 254 -22.61 -2.84 5.34
N ILE A 255 -21.70 -1.96 4.92
CA ILE A 255 -22.02 -0.89 3.98
C ILE A 255 -21.98 -1.40 2.55
N ASN A 256 -23.12 -1.27 1.88
CA ASN A 256 -23.29 -1.78 0.53
C ASN A 256 -22.84 -0.82 -0.57
N ASN A 257 -22.84 0.49 -0.29
CA ASN A 257 -22.42 1.52 -1.25
C ASN A 257 -21.18 2.23 -0.71
N VAL A 258 -20.04 2.09 -1.39
CA VAL A 258 -18.80 2.78 -0.97
C VAL A 258 -18.17 3.52 -2.13
N ILE A 259 -17.91 4.81 -1.91
CA ILE A 259 -17.18 5.67 -2.83
C ILE A 259 -15.76 5.82 -2.31
N PHE A 260 -14.79 5.47 -3.14
CA PHE A 260 -13.38 5.68 -2.89
C PHE A 260 -12.89 6.84 -3.74
N ASN A 261 -12.10 7.73 -3.14
CA ASN A 261 -11.47 8.81 -3.87
C ASN A 261 -10.03 8.98 -3.40
N ASP A 262 -9.14 9.30 -4.32
CA ASP A 262 -7.83 9.82 -3.97
C ASP A 262 -7.34 10.78 -5.06
N LEU A 263 -6.55 11.78 -4.68
CA LEU A 263 -5.87 12.66 -5.64
C LEU A 263 -4.64 11.98 -6.24
N TRP A 264 -4.09 10.99 -5.55
CA TRP A 264 -2.89 10.26 -5.94
C TRP A 264 -3.22 9.05 -6.81
N TYR A 265 -2.79 9.06 -8.07
CA TYR A 265 -3.19 8.03 -9.03
C TYR A 265 -2.86 6.56 -8.64
N PRO A 266 -1.72 6.24 -7.97
CA PRO A 266 -1.47 4.87 -7.51
C PRO A 266 -2.48 4.44 -6.45
N ALA A 267 -2.98 5.37 -5.62
CA ALA A 267 -4.01 5.08 -4.63
C ALA A 267 -5.33 4.67 -5.28
N ALA A 268 -5.79 5.43 -6.28
CA ALA A 268 -6.99 5.07 -7.05
C ALA A 268 -6.84 3.70 -7.75
N TYR A 269 -5.70 3.46 -8.41
CA TYR A 269 -5.45 2.16 -9.07
C TYR A 269 -5.45 1.00 -8.08
N TRP A 270 -4.65 1.09 -7.00
CA TRP A 270 -4.51 0.01 -6.04
C TRP A 270 -5.79 -0.23 -5.25
N THR A 271 -6.62 0.79 -5.04
CA THR A 271 -7.96 0.61 -4.48
C THR A 271 -8.82 -0.28 -5.37
N GLY A 272 -8.86 -0.04 -6.68
CA GLY A 272 -9.54 -0.92 -7.63
C GLY A 272 -9.00 -2.35 -7.62
N MET A 273 -7.67 -2.51 -7.60
CA MET A 273 -7.03 -3.83 -7.49
C MET A 273 -7.34 -4.56 -6.17
N ASN A 274 -7.52 -3.81 -5.09
CA ASN A 274 -7.88 -4.36 -3.79
C ASN A 274 -9.35 -4.76 -3.72
N LEU A 275 -10.26 -4.00 -4.34
CA LEU A 275 -11.64 -4.45 -4.54
C LEU A 275 -11.68 -5.76 -5.33
N TYR A 276 -10.93 -5.84 -6.44
CA TYR A 276 -10.83 -7.06 -7.24
C TYR A 276 -10.30 -8.26 -6.43
N SER A 277 -9.22 -8.07 -5.67
CA SER A 277 -8.60 -9.14 -4.87
C SER A 277 -9.51 -9.64 -3.75
N ASN A 278 -10.36 -8.75 -3.21
CA ASN A 278 -11.32 -9.07 -2.15
C ASN A 278 -12.75 -9.35 -2.67
N ARG A 279 -12.97 -9.44 -3.99
CA ARG A 279 -14.30 -9.50 -4.60
C ARG A 279 -15.24 -10.55 -4.00
N ARG A 280 -14.70 -11.71 -3.59
CA ARG A 280 -15.48 -12.80 -2.98
C ARG A 280 -16.02 -12.47 -1.60
N VAL A 281 -15.25 -11.78 -0.76
CA VAL A 281 -15.70 -11.40 0.60
C VAL A 281 -16.55 -10.12 0.58
N LEU A 282 -16.56 -9.41 -0.55
CA LEU A 282 -17.34 -8.20 -0.79
C LEU A 282 -18.59 -8.45 -1.66
N ASP A 283 -18.90 -9.70 -1.98
CA ASP A 283 -20.02 -10.11 -2.85
C ASP A 283 -20.06 -9.33 -4.18
N ILE A 284 -18.90 -9.13 -4.81
CA ILE A 284 -18.75 -8.45 -6.10
C ILE A 284 -18.80 -9.49 -7.23
N GLU A 285 -19.70 -9.28 -8.19
CA GLU A 285 -19.88 -10.15 -9.37
C GLU A 285 -19.35 -9.51 -10.66
N LYS A 286 -19.45 -8.19 -10.76
CA LYS A 286 -19.02 -7.39 -11.91
C LYS A 286 -17.89 -6.45 -11.50
N CYS A 287 -16.82 -6.46 -12.29
CA CYS A 287 -15.65 -5.62 -12.12
C CYS A 287 -15.41 -4.86 -13.42
N GLU A 288 -15.52 -3.53 -13.41
CA GLU A 288 -15.35 -2.68 -14.58
C GLU A 288 -14.23 -1.69 -14.34
N PHE A 289 -13.10 -1.91 -15.00
CA PHE A 289 -12.00 -0.95 -15.02
C PHE A 289 -12.17 -0.03 -16.23
N TYR A 290 -12.22 1.28 -15.99
CA TYR A 290 -12.36 2.30 -17.04
C TYR A 290 -11.02 2.95 -17.40
N LEU A 291 -10.05 2.92 -16.49
CA LEU A 291 -8.73 3.50 -16.67
C LEU A 291 -7.65 2.51 -16.22
N SER A 292 -6.62 2.33 -17.06
CA SER A 292 -5.40 1.59 -16.75
C SER A 292 -4.47 2.36 -15.80
N PHE A 293 -3.40 1.70 -15.34
CA PHE A 293 -2.39 2.34 -14.48
C PHE A 293 -1.75 3.56 -15.16
N ASP A 294 -1.39 3.44 -16.45
CA ASP A 294 -0.76 4.52 -17.20
C ASP A 294 -1.73 5.66 -17.54
N GLU A 295 -2.99 5.35 -17.87
CA GLU A 295 -4.01 6.39 -18.09
C GLU A 295 -4.33 7.16 -16.79
N LEU A 296 -4.34 6.48 -15.64
CA LEU A 296 -4.47 7.13 -14.34
C LEU A 296 -3.27 8.04 -14.04
N LYS A 297 -2.06 7.60 -14.39
CA LYS A 297 -0.84 8.39 -14.25
C LYS A 297 -0.89 9.66 -15.11
N GLU A 298 -1.33 9.55 -16.36
CA GLU A 298 -1.52 10.70 -17.26
C GLU A 298 -2.57 11.69 -16.74
N LYS A 299 -3.56 11.20 -15.99
CA LYS A 299 -4.60 12.02 -15.34
C LYS A 299 -4.23 12.45 -13.92
N SER A 300 -2.99 12.26 -13.48
CA SER A 300 -2.58 12.66 -12.12
C SER A 300 -2.75 14.16 -11.91
N GLY A 301 -3.32 14.55 -10.76
CA GLY A 301 -3.54 15.97 -10.41
C GLY A 301 -4.84 16.58 -10.96
N VAL A 302 -5.72 15.79 -11.58
CA VAL A 302 -7.07 16.26 -11.94
C VAL A 302 -7.85 16.68 -10.69
N LYS A 303 -8.48 17.85 -10.74
CA LYS A 303 -9.34 18.31 -9.64
C LYS A 303 -10.72 17.67 -9.70
N LYS A 304 -11.34 17.68 -10.89
CA LYS A 304 -12.66 17.07 -11.08
C LYS A 304 -12.52 15.55 -11.01
N PRO A 305 -13.28 14.85 -10.15
CA PRO A 305 -13.14 13.41 -9.99
C PRO A 305 -13.50 12.68 -11.29
N VAL A 306 -12.66 11.73 -11.66
CA VAL A 306 -12.85 10.85 -12.81
C VAL A 306 -13.00 9.43 -12.29
N CYS A 307 -14.06 8.73 -12.71
CA CYS A 307 -14.28 7.35 -12.33
C CYS A 307 -13.21 6.45 -12.97
N ALA A 308 -12.41 5.79 -12.15
CA ALA A 308 -11.36 4.86 -12.55
C ALA A 308 -11.89 3.45 -12.74
N CYS A 309 -12.80 3.02 -11.86
CA CYS A 309 -13.46 1.73 -11.94
C CYS A 309 -14.76 1.72 -11.14
N HIS A 310 -15.64 0.79 -11.52
CA HIS A 310 -16.89 0.49 -10.86
C HIS A 310 -16.98 -1.03 -10.61
N PHE A 311 -17.42 -1.41 -9.43
CA PHE A 311 -17.68 -2.80 -9.08
C PHE A 311 -19.09 -2.92 -8.52
N SER A 312 -19.78 -3.99 -8.89
CA SER A 312 -21.14 -4.24 -8.42
C SER A 312 -21.41 -5.72 -8.16
N GLY A 313 -22.35 -5.95 -7.25
CA GLY A 313 -22.97 -7.23 -6.97
C GLY A 313 -24.49 -7.06 -6.82
N PRO A 314 -25.21 -8.09 -6.37
CA PRO A 314 -26.67 -8.04 -6.23
C PRO A 314 -27.15 -6.92 -5.30
N PHE A 315 -26.34 -6.58 -4.29
CA PHE A 315 -26.66 -5.57 -3.28
C PHE A 315 -25.55 -4.57 -3.04
N THR A 316 -24.44 -4.63 -3.79
CA THR A 316 -23.24 -3.83 -3.52
C THR A 316 -22.86 -2.97 -4.72
N SER A 317 -22.34 -1.77 -4.45
CA SER A 317 -21.84 -0.83 -5.44
C SER A 317 -20.60 -0.12 -4.90
N PHE A 318 -19.50 -0.20 -5.66
CA PHE A 318 -18.23 0.39 -5.30
C PHE A 318 -17.70 1.23 -6.46
N ASP A 319 -17.52 2.52 -6.23
CA ASP A 319 -16.98 3.44 -7.23
C ASP A 319 -15.64 3.98 -6.77
N VAL A 320 -14.63 3.93 -7.64
CA VAL A 320 -13.30 4.47 -7.35
C VAL A 320 -13.03 5.66 -8.25
N TYR A 321 -12.67 6.79 -7.65
CA TYR A 321 -12.38 8.03 -8.33
C TYR A 321 -10.93 8.48 -8.13
N LEU A 322 -10.37 9.05 -9.20
CA LEU A 322 -9.17 9.88 -9.15
C LEU A 322 -9.59 11.35 -9.17
N GLY A 323 -9.28 12.10 -8.11
CA GLY A 323 -9.52 13.54 -8.07
C GLY A 323 -9.48 14.18 -6.69
N ASP A 324 -9.74 15.48 -6.64
CA ASP A 324 -9.84 16.23 -5.39
C ASP A 324 -11.16 15.88 -4.70
N TYR A 325 -11.07 15.39 -3.46
CA TYR A 325 -12.25 15.00 -2.71
C TYR A 325 -13.23 16.16 -2.52
N ASN A 326 -12.74 17.42 -2.47
CA ASN A 326 -13.57 18.61 -2.36
C ASN A 326 -14.56 18.80 -3.51
N MET A 327 -14.34 18.09 -4.62
CA MET A 327 -15.14 18.18 -5.83
C MET A 327 -16.07 16.97 -6.00
N LEU A 328 -16.04 16.00 -5.07
CA LEU A 328 -16.93 14.82 -5.11
C LEU A 328 -18.41 15.20 -5.04
N ASN A 329 -18.76 16.28 -4.34
CA ASN A 329 -20.13 16.77 -4.25
C ASN A 329 -20.76 17.14 -5.61
N GLN A 330 -19.95 17.19 -6.68
CA GLN A 330 -20.38 17.45 -8.05
C GLN A 330 -20.73 16.18 -8.85
N LEU A 331 -20.52 14.98 -8.29
CA LEU A 331 -20.73 13.70 -9.00
C LEU A 331 -22.21 13.28 -9.16
N GLY A 332 -23.18 14.10 -8.74
CA GLY A 332 -24.60 13.85 -8.95
C GLY A 332 -25.49 14.89 -8.24
N SER A 333 -26.74 15.04 -8.69
CA SER A 333 -27.69 16.00 -8.12
C SER A 333 -28.15 15.62 -6.69
N PRO A 334 -28.33 16.59 -5.77
CA PRO A 334 -28.90 16.36 -4.43
C PRO A 334 -30.26 15.65 -4.47
N PRO A 335 -30.62 14.81 -3.46
CA PRO A 335 -30.10 14.78 -2.10
C PRO A 335 -29.24 13.53 -1.79
N LEU A 336 -28.40 13.08 -2.72
CA LEU A 336 -27.57 11.86 -2.61
C LEU A 336 -26.52 11.86 -1.47
N TRP A 337 -26.40 12.93 -0.72
CA TRP A 337 -25.36 13.13 0.30
C TRP A 337 -25.90 13.06 1.75
N GLU A 338 -27.22 13.17 1.95
CA GLU A 338 -27.84 12.89 3.24
C GLU A 338 -27.76 11.38 3.54
N GLY A 339 -27.41 11.02 4.78
CA GLY A 339 -27.18 9.62 5.15
C GLY A 339 -25.84 9.05 4.66
N THR A 340 -24.91 9.90 4.22
CA THR A 340 -23.52 9.51 3.96
C THR A 340 -22.65 9.65 5.20
N LEU A 341 -21.63 8.80 5.30
CA LEU A 341 -20.55 8.93 6.29
C LEU A 341 -19.20 8.98 5.58
N THR A 342 -18.43 10.04 5.79
CA THR A 342 -17.12 10.24 5.16
C THR A 342 -15.96 10.07 6.14
N ALA A 343 -15.00 9.22 5.80
CA ALA A 343 -13.69 9.23 6.42
C ALA A 343 -12.76 10.21 5.67
N LEU A 344 -12.24 11.19 6.40
CA LEU A 344 -11.26 12.17 5.90
C LEU A 344 -9.87 11.85 6.49
N ASP A 345 -9.16 10.87 5.93
CA ASP A 345 -7.79 10.51 6.37
C ASP A 345 -6.73 11.45 5.79
N LEU A 346 -6.78 12.70 6.23
CA LEU A 346 -5.88 13.76 5.75
C LEU A 346 -4.47 13.64 6.35
N PHE A 347 -3.47 14.05 5.58
CA PHE A 347 -2.13 14.32 6.10
C PHE A 347 -2.12 15.58 7.00
N GLY A 348 -1.05 15.77 7.78
CA GLY A 348 -0.91 16.95 8.63
C GLY A 348 -1.68 16.87 9.95
N LYS A 349 -1.85 15.67 10.52
CA LYS A 349 -2.55 15.43 11.81
C LYS A 349 -1.99 16.16 13.04
N ASN A 350 -0.90 16.92 12.86
CA ASN A 350 -0.31 17.78 13.89
C ASN A 350 -1.03 19.14 14.02
N ASP A 351 -2.02 19.43 13.17
CA ASP A 351 -2.83 20.64 13.21
C ASP A 351 -4.33 20.27 13.38
N PRO A 352 -4.79 20.10 14.64
CA PRO A 352 -6.16 19.66 14.92
C PRO A 352 -7.23 20.64 14.43
N ASP A 353 -6.93 21.94 14.43
CA ASP A 353 -7.87 22.99 14.01
C ASP A 353 -8.13 22.88 12.50
N LYS A 354 -7.07 22.69 11.68
CA LYS A 354 -7.25 22.43 10.24
C LYS A 354 -8.07 21.19 9.94
N LEU A 355 -7.86 20.11 10.69
CA LEU A 355 -8.64 18.88 10.52
C LEU A 355 -10.11 19.10 10.87
N LYS A 356 -10.37 19.85 11.95
CA LYS A 356 -11.73 20.21 12.37
C LYS A 356 -12.42 21.09 11.32
N ASP A 357 -11.71 22.08 10.79
CA ASP A 357 -12.22 22.97 9.74
C ASP A 357 -12.53 22.19 8.45
N ALA A 358 -11.69 21.22 8.09
CA ALA A 358 -11.94 20.34 6.94
C ALA A 358 -13.23 19.53 7.13
N VAL A 359 -13.46 18.95 8.31
CA VAL A 359 -14.71 18.24 8.64
C VAL A 359 -15.91 19.18 8.57
N VAL A 360 -15.84 20.36 9.21
CA VAL A 360 -16.93 21.33 9.21
C VAL A 360 -17.26 21.79 7.78
N SER A 361 -16.24 22.11 6.99
CA SER A 361 -16.41 22.52 5.60
C SER A 361 -17.05 21.41 4.76
N TRP A 362 -16.61 20.16 4.95
CA TRP A 362 -17.17 19.01 4.25
C TRP A 362 -18.65 18.78 4.59
N LYS A 363 -18.99 18.78 5.88
CA LYS A 363 -20.37 18.63 6.34
C LYS A 363 -21.27 19.74 5.80
N ALA A 364 -20.80 20.99 5.80
CA ALA A 364 -21.55 22.12 5.25
C ALA A 364 -21.80 21.99 3.74
N LYS A 365 -20.88 21.39 2.98
CA LYS A 365 -21.00 21.19 1.53
C LYS A 365 -21.90 20.02 1.14
N THR A 366 -21.91 18.96 1.94
CA THR A 366 -22.56 17.68 1.59
C THR A 366 -23.82 17.41 2.39
N GLY A 367 -23.98 17.95 3.59
CA GLY A 367 -25.07 17.57 4.50
C GLY A 367 -24.90 16.19 5.16
N GLY A 368 -23.89 15.41 4.74
CA GLY A 368 -23.52 14.13 5.34
C GLY A 368 -22.62 14.26 6.56
N ASP A 369 -22.47 13.16 7.31
CA ASP A 369 -21.55 13.08 8.44
C ASP A 369 -20.12 12.78 7.99
N ALA A 370 -19.15 13.15 8.82
CA ALA A 370 -17.74 12.96 8.55
C ALA A 370 -16.91 12.90 9.83
N PHE A 371 -15.79 12.19 9.76
CA PHE A 371 -14.84 12.01 10.85
C PHE A 371 -13.40 11.87 10.35
N ILE A 372 -12.44 12.13 11.25
CA ILE A 372 -11.02 11.83 11.02
C ILE A 372 -10.71 10.46 11.66
N PRO A 373 -10.24 9.47 10.90
CA PRO A 373 -9.90 8.14 11.41
C PRO A 373 -8.55 8.06 12.16
#